data_AF-R7PQL7-F1
#
_entry.id   AF-R7PQL7-F1
#
_cell.length_a   1.000
_cell.length_b   1.000
_cell.length_c   1.000
_cell.angle_alpha   90.00
_cell.angle_beta   90.00
_cell.angle_gamma   90.00
#
_symmetry.space_group_name_H-M   'P 1'
#
loop_
_entity.id
_entity.type
_entity.pdbx_description
1 polymer ?
#
loop_
_entity_poly.entity_id
_entity_poly.type
_entity_poly.pdbx_seq_one_letter_code
_entity_poly.pdbx_strand_id
1 'polypeptide(L)'
;MEAGRSLGLTWWQTMYYILLPQAFRNILPPLGNEFITMLKDSSLVSVIGFEELTRRGQLVIAQTYASFEIWMTVAVLYLIMTLVIARFISYMEGK
;
A
#
# COMPACT_ATOMS: atom_id res chain seq x y z
N MET A 1 32.13 -1.70 15.78
CA MET A 1 33.01 -2.79 15.30
C MET A 1 34.34 -2.82 16.05
N GLU A 2 34.99 -1.68 16.32
CA GLU A 2 36.27 -1.62 17.05
C GLU A 2 36.20 -2.25 18.46
N ALA A 3 35.14 -1.98 19.23
CA ALA A 3 34.96 -2.56 20.56
C ALA A 3 34.82 -4.10 20.57
N GLY A 4 34.21 -4.70 19.54
CA GLY A 4 34.07 -6.16 19.45
C GLY A 4 35.39 -6.85 19.11
N ARG A 5 36.21 -6.20 18.28
CA ARG A 5 37.57 -6.65 17.95
C ARG A 5 38.50 -6.57 19.17
N SER A 6 38.35 -5.55 20.00
CA SER A 6 39.09 -5.40 21.28
C SER A 6 38.68 -6.41 22.34
N LEU A 7 37.48 -7.00 22.25
CA LEU A 7 36.98 -8.07 23.11
C LEU A 7 37.33 -9.48 22.61
N GLY A 8 38.11 -9.61 21.53
CA GLY A 8 38.48 -10.90 20.93
C GLY A 8 37.35 -11.60 20.18
N LEU A 9 36.22 -10.91 19.92
CA LEU A 9 35.10 -11.47 19.16
C LEU A 9 35.47 -11.60 17.68
N THR A 10 35.10 -12.72 17.08
CA THR A 10 35.18 -12.91 15.63
C THR A 10 34.20 -11.97 14.91
N TRP A 11 34.43 -11.73 13.62
CA TRP A 11 33.59 -10.86 12.79
C TRP A 11 32.11 -11.30 12.82
N TRP A 12 31.86 -12.62 12.75
CA TRP A 12 30.52 -13.20 12.82
C TRP A 12 29.84 -13.01 14.17
N GLN A 13 30.57 -13.15 15.28
CA GLN A 13 30.05 -12.90 16.62
C GLN A 13 29.71 -11.41 16.80
N THR A 14 30.57 -10.51 16.32
CA THR A 14 30.32 -9.07 16.37
C THR A 14 29.08 -8.69 15.54
N MET A 15 28.90 -9.32 14.38
CA MET A 15 27.74 -9.09 13.52
C MET A 15 26.43 -9.53 14.18
N TYR A 16 26.38 -10.74 14.73
CA TYR A 16 25.15 -11.30 15.29
C TYR A 16 24.76 -10.70 16.64
N TYR A 17 25.72 -10.51 17.55
CA TYR A 17 25.42 -10.06 18.91
C TYR A 17 25.34 -8.55 19.08
N ILE A 18 26.00 -7.79 18.21
CA ILE A 18 26.12 -6.33 18.37
C ILE A 18 25.44 -5.61 17.20
N LEU A 19 25.89 -5.89 15.98
CA LEU A 19 25.50 -5.07 14.83
C LEU A 19 24.05 -5.30 14.39
N LEU A 20 23.63 -6.56 14.23
CA LEU A 20 22.28 -6.92 13.80
C LEU A 20 21.17 -6.41 14.75
N PRO A 21 21.21 -6.65 16.08
CA PRO A 21 20.18 -6.15 16.98
C PRO A 21 20.13 -4.62 17.07
N GLN A 22 21.28 -3.92 16.93
CA GLN A 22 21.29 -2.46 16.83
C GLN A 22 20.74 -1.95 15.49
N ALA A 23 21.14 -2.57 14.38
CA ALA A 23 20.65 -2.22 13.06
C ALA A 23 19.13 -2.41 12.96
N PHE A 24 18.59 -3.51 13.50
CA PHE A 24 17.15 -3.75 13.53
C PHE A 24 16.38 -2.64 14.27
N ARG A 25 16.85 -2.22 15.46
CA ARG A 25 16.21 -1.12 16.21
C ARG A 25 16.26 0.22 15.46
N ASN A 26 17.28 0.46 14.65
CA ASN A 26 17.42 1.70 13.89
C ASN A 26 16.67 1.69 12.56
N ILE A 27 16.52 0.54 11.91
CA ILE A 27 15.88 0.39 10.59
C ILE A 27 14.36 0.20 10.72
N LEU A 28 13.87 -0.40 11.81
CA LEU A 28 12.43 -0.62 12.05
C LEU A 28 11.60 0.68 12.05
N PRO A 29 12.00 1.78 12.74
CA PRO A 29 11.23 3.02 12.72
C PRO A 29 11.05 3.66 11.33
N PRO A 30 12.11 3.84 10.50
CA PRO A 30 11.94 4.36 9.14
C PRO A 30 11.16 3.42 8.23
N LEU A 31 11.31 2.09 8.35
CA LEU A 31 10.48 1.13 7.59
C LEU A 31 8.99 1.29 7.88
N GLY A 32 8.63 1.50 9.15
CA GLY A 32 7.24 1.75 9.52
C GLY A 32 6.70 3.05 8.93
N ASN A 33 7.51 4.10 8.90
CA ASN A 33 7.14 5.36 8.28
C ASN A 33 6.96 5.21 6.76
N GLU A 34 7.88 4.51 6.09
CA GLU A 34 7.80 4.21 4.66
C GLU A 34 6.55 3.37 4.33
N PHE A 35 6.22 2.40 5.19
CA PHE A 35 5.02 1.59 5.06
C PHE A 35 3.74 2.44 5.12
N ILE A 36 3.66 3.39 6.06
CA ILE A 36 2.52 4.32 6.17
C ILE A 36 2.41 5.19 4.92
N THR A 37 3.54 5.67 4.38
CA THR A 37 3.57 6.46 3.14
C THR A 37 3.07 5.64 1.95
N MET A 38 3.57 4.41 1.77
CA MET A 38 3.11 3.52 0.71
C MET A 38 1.61 3.18 0.83
N LEU A 39 1.10 3.04 2.05
CA LEU A 39 -0.33 2.80 2.30
C LEU A 39 -1.19 4.02 1.95
N LYS A 40 -0.69 5.23 2.21
CA LYS A 40 -1.33 6.48 1.78
C LYS A 40 -1.32 6.61 0.26
N ASP A 41 -0.19 6.36 -0.39
CA ASP A 41 -0.07 6.44 -1.84
C ASP A 41 -0.97 5.40 -2.54
N SER A 42 -1.04 4.17 -2.02
CA SER A 42 -1.91 3.12 -2.55
C SER A 42 -3.40 3.42 -2.36
N SER A 43 -3.79 4.00 -1.23
CA SER A 43 -5.20 4.36 -0.97
C SER A 43 -5.63 5.62 -1.73
N LEU A 44 -4.73 6.59 -1.89
CA LEU A 44 -4.96 7.82 -2.65
C LEU A 44 -5.23 7.53 -4.14
N VAL A 45 -4.49 6.61 -4.76
CA VAL A 45 -4.73 6.19 -6.15
C VAL A 45 -6.13 5.57 -6.33
N SER A 46 -6.60 4.79 -5.35
CA SER A 46 -7.95 4.20 -5.39
C SER A 46 -9.06 5.25 -5.27
N VAL A 47 -8.88 6.26 -4.41
CA VAL A 47 -9.87 7.34 -4.21
C VAL A 47 -9.93 8.28 -5.42
N ILE A 48 -8.78 8.67 -5.98
CA ILE A 48 -8.72 9.50 -7.19
C ILE A 48 -9.36 8.77 -8.38
N GLY A 49 -9.12 7.46 -8.54
CA GLY A 49 -9.74 6.66 -9.60
C GLY A 49 -11.27 6.60 -9.47
N PHE A 50 -11.80 6.54 -8.25
CA PHE A 50 -13.24 6.60 -7.96
C PHE A 50 -13.81 7.98 -8.33
N GLU A 51 -13.18 9.06 -7.90
CA GLU A 51 -13.65 10.41 -8.22
C GLU A 51 -13.65 10.67 -9.74
N GLU A 52 -12.59 10.26 -10.42
CA GLU A 52 -12.43 10.42 -11.87
C GLU A 52 -13.47 9.59 -12.65
N LEU A 53 -13.77 8.35 -12.22
CA LEU A 53 -14.81 7.52 -12.85
C LEU A 53 -16.20 8.13 -12.69
N THR A 54 -16.53 8.63 -11.48
CA THR A 54 -17.80 9.31 -11.22
C THR A 54 -17.95 10.55 -12.10
N ARG A 55 -16.89 11.35 -12.19
CA ARG A 55 -16.86 12.59 -12.96
C ARG A 55 -16.98 12.33 -14.46
N ARG A 56 -16.32 11.30 -14.99
CA ARG A 56 -16.51 10.85 -16.38
C ARG A 56 -17.94 10.38 -16.63
N GLY A 57 -18.54 9.63 -15.70
CA GLY A 57 -19.95 9.25 -15.78
C GLY A 57 -20.86 10.47 -15.91
N GLN A 58 -20.67 11.48 -15.06
CA GLN A 58 -21.43 12.73 -15.13
C GLN A 58 -21.25 13.50 -16.46
N LEU A 59 -20.04 13.53 -17.02
CA LEU A 59 -19.78 14.18 -18.31
C LEU A 59 -20.51 13.47 -19.46
N VAL A 60 -20.51 12.13 -19.48
CA VAL A 60 -21.22 11.36 -20.53
C VAL A 60 -22.73 11.52 -20.37
N ILE A 61 -23.25 11.62 -19.13
CA ILE A 61 -24.66 11.90 -18.87
C ILE A 61 -25.05 13.28 -19.41
N ALA A 62 -24.20 14.28 -19.21
CA ALA A 62 -24.44 15.64 -19.72
C ALA A 62 -24.48 15.72 -21.25
N GLN A 63 -23.84 14.79 -21.96
CA GLN A 63 -23.81 14.75 -23.43
C GLN A 63 -24.91 13.87 -24.03
N THR A 64 -25.23 12.75 -23.36
CA THR A 64 -26.10 11.70 -23.93
C THR A 64 -27.51 11.73 -23.36
N TYR A 65 -27.72 12.45 -22.24
CA TYR A 65 -28.96 12.48 -21.45
C TYR A 65 -29.48 11.10 -20.96
N ALA A 66 -28.74 10.02 -21.24
CA ALA A 66 -29.03 8.64 -20.85
C ALA A 66 -28.54 8.35 -19.42
N SER A 67 -29.09 9.07 -18.44
CA SER A 67 -28.67 8.98 -17.03
C SER A 67 -28.72 7.56 -16.48
N PHE A 68 -29.78 6.81 -16.78
CA PHE A 68 -30.01 5.48 -16.20
C PHE A 68 -28.95 4.47 -16.64
N GLU A 69 -28.68 4.37 -17.94
CA GLU A 69 -27.71 3.41 -18.50
C GLU A 69 -26.27 3.70 -18.03
N ILE A 70 -25.91 4.98 -17.92
CA ILE A 70 -24.58 5.39 -17.51
C ILE A 70 -24.37 5.17 -16.01
N TRP A 71 -25.34 5.52 -15.16
CA TRP A 71 -25.25 5.22 -13.73
C TRP A 71 -25.22 3.71 -13.46
N MET A 72 -25.95 2.92 -14.24
CA MET A 72 -25.90 1.46 -14.13
C MET A 72 -24.52 0.92 -14.52
N THR A 73 -23.93 1.44 -15.60
CA THR A 73 -22.56 1.10 -16.03
C THR A 73 -21.52 1.49 -14.98
N VAL A 74 -21.60 2.69 -14.42
CA VAL A 74 -20.71 3.17 -13.34
C VAL A 74 -20.87 2.32 -12.08
N ALA A 75 -22.09 1.94 -11.71
CA ALA A 75 -22.36 1.06 -10.57
C ALA A 75 -21.76 -0.35 -10.76
N VAL A 76 -21.86 -0.92 -11.97
CA VAL A 76 -21.23 -2.22 -12.29
C VAL A 76 -19.71 -2.13 -12.23
N LEU A 77 -19.11 -1.06 -12.77
CA LEU A 77 -17.67 -0.82 -12.69
C LEU A 77 -17.20 -0.69 -11.24
N TYR A 78 -17.99 0.00 -10.39
CA TYR A 78 -17.70 0.06 -8.96
C TYR A 78 -17.76 -1.30 -8.29
N LEU A 79 -18.80 -2.08 -8.57
CA LEU A 79 -18.92 -3.42 -8.02
C LEU A 79 -17.71 -4.29 -8.38
N ILE A 80 -17.24 -4.23 -9.63
CA ILE A 80 -16.05 -4.96 -10.07
C ILE A 80 -14.81 -4.50 -9.30
N MET A 81 -14.57 -3.19 -9.19
CA MET A 81 -13.42 -2.65 -8.45
C MET A 81 -13.46 -3.05 -6.98
N THR A 82 -14.62 -2.92 -6.32
CA THR A 82 -14.81 -3.31 -4.92
C THR A 82 -14.55 -4.81 -4.73
N LEU A 83 -15.06 -5.66 -5.62
CA LEU A 83 -14.82 -7.11 -5.55
C LEU A 83 -13.34 -7.47 -5.75
N VAL A 84 -12.65 -6.80 -6.68
CA VAL A 84 -11.21 -7.01 -6.92
C VAL A 84 -10.40 -6.62 -5.69
N ILE A 85 -10.67 -5.45 -5.10
CA ILE A 85 -9.98 -4.98 -3.89
C ILE A 85 -10.28 -5.90 -2.70
N ALA A 86 -11.55 -6.24 -2.48
CA ALA A 86 -11.94 -7.15 -1.39
C ALA A 86 -11.24 -8.51 -1.52
N ARG A 87 -11.16 -9.05 -2.73
CA ARG A 87 -10.48 -10.33 -2.98
C ARG A 87 -8.97 -10.25 -2.82
N PHE A 88 -8.36 -9.11 -3.19
CA PHE A 88 -6.93 -8.86 -2.98
C PHE A 88 -6.60 -8.76 -1.49
N ILE A 89 -7.42 -8.05 -0.72
CA ILE A 89 -7.28 -7.95 0.74
C ILE A 89 -7.45 -9.32 1.40
N SER A 90 -8.50 -10.08 1.06
CA SER A 90 -8.68 -11.44 1.61
C SER A 90 -7.55 -12.40 1.24
N TYR A 91 -6.90 -12.23 0.08
CA TYR A 91 -5.71 -13.01 -0.28
C TYR A 91 -4.48 -12.62 0.55
N MET A 92 -4.35 -11.33 0.91
CA MET A 92 -3.28 -10.84 1.79
C MET A 92 -3.49 -11.22 3.26
N GLU A 93 -4.74 -11.22 3.76
CA GLU A 93 -5.09 -11.63 5.12
C GLU A 93 -5.04 -13.16 5.33
N GLY A 94 -5.09 -13.94 4.25
CA GLY A 94 -5.01 -15.41 4.27
C GLY A 94 -3.60 -16.00 4.38
N LYS A 95 -2.58 -15.19 4.69
CA LYS A 95 -1.19 -15.59 4.97
C LYS A 95 -0.68 -14.84 6.19
#